data_AF-A0A258ZTS6-F1
#
_entry.id   AF-A0A258ZTS6-F1
#
_cell.length_a   1.000
_cell.length_b   1.000
_cell.length_c   1.000
_cell.angle_alpha   90.00
_cell.angle_beta   90.00
_cell.angle_gamma   90.00
#
_symmetry.space_group_name_H-M   'P 1'
#
loop_
_entity.id
_entity.type
_entity.pdbx_description
1 polymer ?
#
loop_
_entity_poly.entity_id
_entity_poly.type
_entity_poly.pdbx_seq_one_letter_code
_entity_poly.pdbx_strand_id
1 'polypeptide(L)' 'MFAELCIRRPVLTTLMMLSLIVSGLFAYRLLPVAALPRVDFPTINITATLPGASPETMASAVATPIERQLST' A
#
# COMPACT_ATOMS: atom_id res chain seq x y z
N MET A 1 4.40 2.33 43.10
CA MET A 1 5.17 1.08 42.96
C MET A 1 6.07 1.07 41.72
N PHE A 2 5.57 1.24 40.49
CA PHE A 2 6.40 1.21 39.26
C PHE A 2 7.50 2.29 39.20
N ALA A 3 7.20 3.53 39.60
CA ALA A 3 8.20 4.61 39.61
C ALA A 3 9.37 4.34 40.58
N GLU A 4 9.12 3.69 41.72
CA GLU A 4 10.16 3.38 42.70
C GLU A 4 11.19 2.37 42.16
N LEU A 5 10.73 1.39 41.36
CA LEU A 5 11.59 0.42 40.69
C LEU A 5 12.53 1.10 39.69
N CYS A 6 12.02 2.06 38.91
CA CYS A 6 12.81 2.85 37.96
C CYS A 6 13.84 3.76 38.66
N ILE A 7 13.47 4.35 39.81
CA ILE A 7 14.37 5.25 40.56
C ILE A 7 15.49 4.48 41.27
N ARG A 8 15.19 3.32 41.88
CA ARG A 8 16.18 2.51 42.62
C ARG A 8 17.17 1.76 41.72
N ARG A 9 16.83 1.53 40.45
CA ARG A 9 17.68 0.82 39.47
C ARG A 9 17.84 1.68 38.21
N PRO A 10 18.61 2.79 38.27
CA PRO A 10 18.73 3.75 37.16
C PRO A 10 19.29 3.10 35.88
N VAL A 11 20.15 2.08 36.03
CA VAL A 11 20.69 1.33 34.89
C VAL A 11 19.57 0.69 34.06
N LEU A 12 18.56 0.08 34.68
CA LEU A 12 17.45 -0.56 33.97
C LEU A 12 16.66 0.48 33.14
N THR A 13 16.33 1.62 33.74
CA THR A 13 15.59 2.68 33.06
C THR A 13 16.38 3.28 31.89
N THR A 14 17.70 3.47 32.05
CA THR A 14 18.55 3.97 30.96
C THR A 14 18.65 2.99 29.80
N LEU A 15 18.81 1.68 30.08
CA LEU A 15 18.84 0.66 29.04
C LEU A 15 17.49 0.56 28.31
N MET A 16 16.37 0.67 29.04
CA MET A 16 15.04 0.67 28.42
C MET A 16 14.85 1.88 27.49
N MET A 17 15.19 3.09 27.96
CA MET A 17 15.15 4.29 27.13
C MET A 17 16.05 4.18 25.89
N LEU A 18 17.28 3.68 26.07
CA LEU A 18 18.23 3.47 24.98
C LEU A 18 17.67 2.49 23.95
N SER A 19 17.09 1.37 24.39
CA SER A 19 16.50 0.37 23.50
C SER A 19 15.36 0.95 22.66
N LEU A 20 14.52 1.80 23.26
CA LEU A 20 13.42 2.47 22.58
C LEU A 20 13.95 3.43 21.51
N ILE A 21 14.95 4.25 21.85
CA ILE A 21 15.57 5.20 20.92
C ILE A 21 16.21 4.46 19.74
N VAL A 22 16.98 3.40 20.00
CA VAL A 22 17.64 2.60 18.96
C VAL A 22 16.61 1.93 18.04
N SER A 23 15.56 1.35 18.61
CA SER A 23 14.47 0.75 17.82
C SER A 23 13.76 1.79 16.94
N GLY A 24 13.50 2.99 17.47
CA GLY A 24 12.88 4.09 16.74
C GLY A 24 13.75 4.57 15.59
N LEU A 25 15.05 4.71 15.81
CA LEU A 25 15.99 5.11 14.76
C LEU A 25 16.11 4.06 13.65
N PHE A 26 16.11 2.77 14.03
CA PHE A 26 16.13 1.67 13.07
C PHE A 26 14.85 1.62 12.25
N ALA A 27 13.69 1.74 12.90
CA ALA A 27 12.39 1.81 12.24
C ALA A 27 12.31 3.01 11.28
N TYR A 28 12.77 4.19 11.71
CA TYR A 28 12.77 5.40 10.88
C TYR A 28 13.56 5.22 9.58
N ARG A 29 14.69 4.50 9.62
CA ARG A 29 15.47 4.17 8.41
C ARG A 29 14.79 3.13 7.51
N LEU A 30 13.96 2.26 8.09
CA LEU A 30 13.22 1.24 7.36
C LEU A 30 11.94 1.75 6.71
N LEU A 31 11.42 2.92 7.12
CA LEU A 31 10.24 3.50 6.48
C LEU A 31 10.60 3.93 5.04
N PRO A 32 9.98 3.31 4.01
CA PRO A 32 10.18 3.74 2.64
C PRO A 32 9.51 5.11 2.44
N VAL A 33 10.30 6.09 2.01
CA VAL A 33 9.78 7.42 1.67
C VAL A 33 9.09 7.31 0.30
N ALA A 34 7.80 6.96 0.32
CA ALA A 34 6.96 6.99 -0.87
C ALA A 34 6.43 8.42 -1.07
N ALA A 35 6.77 9.05 -2.20
CA ALA A 35 6.39 10.42 -2.51
C ALA A 35 4.88 10.60 -2.74
N LEU A 36 4.18 9.51 -3.07
CA LEU A 36 2.73 9.43 -3.09
C LEU A 36 2.33 8.05 -2.52
N PRO A 37 1.26 7.93 -1.71
CA PRO A 37 0.65 6.63 -1.47
C PRO A 37 0.36 6.02 -2.84
N ARG A 38 0.67 4.74 -3.04
CA ARG A 38 0.29 4.01 -4.26
C ARG A 38 -1.23 4.03 -4.36
N VAL A 39 -1.76 5.07 -4.99
CA VAL A 39 -3.08 5.05 -5.60
C VAL A 39 -2.86 4.32 -6.90
N ASP A 40 -2.59 3.01 -6.78
CA ASP A 40 -2.66 2.12 -7.92
C ASP A 40 -4.14 2.14 -8.32
N PHE A 41 -4.52 3.01 -9.26
CA PHE A 41 -5.75 2.82 -10.00
C PHE A 41 -5.47 1.63 -10.91
N PRO A 42 -5.98 0.41 -10.62
CA PRO A 42 -5.68 -0.75 -11.43
C PRO A 42 -6.38 -0.56 -12.77
N THR A 43 -5.69 0.02 -13.75
CA THR A 43 -6.20 0.12 -15.11
C THR A 43 -6.07 -1.25 -15.74
N ILE A 44 -7.16 -2.02 -15.71
CA ILE A 44 -7.26 -3.30 -16.41
C ILE A 44 -7.37 -2.96 -17.91
N ASN A 45 -6.26 -3.09 -18.64
CA ASN A 45 -6.26 -2.94 -20.09
C ASN A 45 -6.78 -4.23 -20.75
N ILE A 46 -7.97 -4.14 -21.36
CA ILE A 46 -8.58 -5.26 -22.08
C ILE A 46 -8.46 -4.97 -23.57
N THR A 47 -7.67 -5.79 -24.27
CA THR A 47 -7.51 -5.71 -25.73
C THR A 47 -8.39 -6.77 -26.37
N ALA A 48 -9.36 -6.35 -27.19
CA ALA A 48 -10.18 -7.24 -28.00
C ALA A 48 -10.10 -6.82 -29.47
N THR A 49 -9.72 -7.76 -30.34
CA THR A 49 -9.58 -7.52 -31.77
C THR A 49 -10.56 -8.43 -32.52
N LEU A 50 -11.44 -7.83 -33.33
CA LEU A 50 -12.30 -8.56 -34.28
C LEU A 50 -11.85 -8.17 -35.70
N PRO A 51 -11.11 -9.04 -36.42
CA PRO A 51 -10.69 -8.75 -37.78
C PRO A 51 -11.92 -8.73 -38.71
N GLY A 52 -12.13 -7.60 -39.40
CA GLY A 52 -13.20 -7.43 -40.40
C GLY A 52 -14.49 -6.75 -39.93
N ALA A 53 -14.55 -6.18 -38.72
CA ALA A 53 -15.72 -5.46 -38.22
C ALA A 53 -15.62 -3.95 -38.45
N SER A 54 -16.74 -3.31 -38.83
CA SER A 54 -16.84 -1.85 -38.88
C SER A 54 -16.70 -1.27 -37.47
N PRO A 55 -16.22 -0.03 -37.30
CA PRO A 55 -16.05 0.60 -35.99
C PRO A 55 -17.36 0.61 -35.16
N GLU A 56 -18.52 0.76 -35.79
CA GLU A 56 -19.81 0.69 -35.08
C GLU A 56 -20.13 -0.72 -34.54
N THR A 57 -19.74 -1.77 -35.27
CA THR A 57 -19.96 -3.16 -34.88
C THR A 57 -19.03 -3.56 -33.74
N MET A 58 -17.78 -3.08 -33.75
CA MET A 58 -16.82 -3.27 -32.65
C MET A 58 -17.34 -2.68 -31.32
N ALA A 59 -17.93 -1.48 -31.38
CA ALA A 59 -18.48 -0.81 -30.20
C ALA A 59 -19.68 -1.57 -29.59
N SER A 60 -20.64 -2.01 -30.43
CA SER A 60 -21.86 -2.65 -29.91
C SER A 60 -21.69 -4.13 -29.56
N ALA A 61 -20.84 -4.88 -30.28
CA ALA A 61 -20.71 -6.33 -30.10
C ALA A 61 -19.61 -6.74 -29.12
N VAL A 62 -18.59 -5.91 -28.90
CA VAL A 62 -17.42 -6.25 -28.07
C VAL A 62 -17.30 -5.34 -26.85
N ALA A 63 -17.48 -4.02 -26.98
CA ALA A 63 -17.33 -3.11 -25.83
C ALA A 63 -18.51 -3.24 -24.84
N THR A 64 -19.76 -3.26 -25.32
CA THR A 64 -20.95 -3.38 -24.45
C THR A 64 -20.99 -4.63 -23.55
N PRO A 65 -20.64 -5.85 -24.02
CA PRO A 65 -20.61 -7.01 -23.12
C PRO A 65 -19.44 -7.00 -22.14
N ILE A 66 -18.28 -6.45 -22.53
CA ILE A 66 -17.11 -6.33 -21.63
C ILE A 66 -17.42 -5.37 -20.48
N GLU A 67 -18.04 -4.22 -20.74
CA GLU A 67 -18.47 -3.28 -19.71
C GLU A 67 -19.48 -3.90 -18.73
N ARG A 68 -20.43 -4.71 -19.23
CA ARG A 68 -21.40 -5.43 -18.38
C ARG A 68 -20.75 -6.45 -17.46
N GLN A 69 -19.71 -7.17 -17.92
CA GLN A 69 -19.02 -8.18 -17.11
C GLN A 69 -18.09 -7.57 -16.06
N LEU A 70 -17.55 -6.37 -16.30
CA LEU A 70 -16.71 -5.66 -15.33
C LEU A 70 -17.50 -4.93 -14.25
N SER A 71 -18.80 -4.68 -14.49
CA SER A 71 -19.70 -4.00 -13.55
C SER A 71 -20.42 -4.94 -12.57
N THR A 72 -20.12 -6.24 -12.56
CA THR A 72 -20.60 -7.24 -11.57
C THR A 72 -19.44 -7.71 -10.72
#